data_AF-A0A2E9YC42-F1
#
_entry.id   AF-A0A2E9YC42-F1
#
_cell.length_a   1.000
_cell.length_b   1.000
_cell.length_c   1.000
_cell.angle_alpha   90.00
_cell.angle_beta   90.00
_cell.angle_gamma   90.00
#
_symmetry.space_group_name_H-M   'P 1'
#
loop_
_entity.id
_entity.type
_entity.pdbx_description
1 polymer ?
#
loop_
_entity_poly.entity_id
_entity_poly.type
_entity_poly.pdbx_seq_one_letter_code
_entity_poly.pdbx_strand_id
1 'polypeptide(L)'
;MKHLLAMMALCVAFAAGAQTGLVEFPYNPDADNDDIIGVNDLLELLSLFGGEFADESLYMNDSNTAAVYHIEGAWNYGMCEAKCHELPSGKWRMLDFKTWAEFHNEVEAMTTVGIFEAWLADEPLSFGYSSNNLAGMVIGGDNSYKGRLDARSLGDDKSCVCETHERPKVEYSYCEGSDIQGCADSKIEDGWYPLGGISSAADNCVCGTQEKQAFWRWAE
;
A
#
# COMPACT_ATOMS: atom_id res chain seq x y z
N MET A 1 46.72 -8.50 -25.52
CA MET A 1 45.29 -8.14 -25.68
C MET A 1 44.32 -8.90 -24.76
N LYS A 2 44.67 -10.08 -24.22
CA LYS A 2 43.78 -10.86 -23.34
C LYS A 2 43.66 -10.27 -21.92
N HIS A 3 44.74 -9.70 -21.40
CA HIS A 3 44.78 -9.10 -20.06
C HIS A 3 44.10 -7.72 -19.97
N LEU A 4 44.00 -7.00 -21.09
CA LEU A 4 43.31 -5.70 -21.17
C LEU A 4 41.79 -5.87 -21.06
N LEU A 5 41.23 -6.88 -21.76
CA LEU A 5 39.81 -7.21 -21.66
C LEU A 5 39.41 -7.69 -20.26
N ALA A 6 40.30 -8.44 -19.57
CA ALA A 6 40.05 -8.90 -18.21
C ALA A 6 40.02 -7.75 -17.19
N MET A 7 40.93 -6.77 -17.30
CA MET A 7 40.90 -5.59 -16.42
C MET A 7 39.68 -4.70 -16.69
N MET A 8 39.28 -4.55 -17.94
CA MET A 8 38.10 -3.76 -18.30
C MET A 8 36.80 -4.41 -17.79
N ALA A 9 36.71 -5.75 -17.81
CA ALA A 9 35.58 -6.49 -17.24
C ALA A 9 35.49 -6.35 -15.71
N LEU A 10 36.64 -6.29 -15.00
CA LEU A 10 36.68 -6.04 -13.56
C LEU A 10 36.23 -4.61 -13.23
N CYS A 11 36.67 -3.59 -13.98
CA CYS A 11 36.20 -2.22 -13.78
C CYS A 11 34.70 -2.05 -14.03
N VAL A 12 34.14 -2.75 -15.02
CA VAL A 12 32.68 -2.74 -15.29
C VAL A 12 31.91 -3.48 -14.19
N ALA A 13 32.45 -4.57 -13.64
CA ALA A 13 31.82 -5.27 -12.52
C ALA A 13 31.78 -4.44 -11.22
N PHE A 14 32.81 -3.63 -10.96
CA PHE A 14 32.81 -2.69 -9.82
C PHE A 14 31.94 -1.45 -10.05
N ALA A 15 31.81 -0.97 -11.29
CA ALA A 15 30.88 0.11 -11.63
C ALA A 15 29.41 -0.35 -11.61
N ALA A 16 29.14 -1.62 -11.94
CA ALA A 16 27.79 -2.21 -11.89
C ALA A 16 27.29 -2.47 -10.45
N GLY A 17 28.18 -2.44 -9.45
CA GLY A 17 27.81 -2.59 -8.03
C GLY A 17 27.57 -1.27 -7.29
N ALA A 18 27.83 -0.12 -7.91
CA ALA A 18 27.70 1.20 -7.29
C ALA A 18 26.39 1.92 -7.65
N GLN A 19 25.53 1.30 -8.46
CA GLN A 19 24.13 1.72 -8.62
C GLN A 19 23.26 0.93 -7.65
N THR A 20 23.50 1.10 -6.34
CA THR A 20 22.38 1.09 -5.41
C THR A 20 21.68 2.43 -5.54
N GLY A 21 21.18 2.73 -6.74
CA GLY A 21 20.26 3.85 -7.00
C GLY A 21 18.86 3.55 -6.48
N LEU A 22 18.78 2.71 -5.45
CA LEU A 22 17.62 2.69 -4.59
C LEU A 22 17.80 3.94 -3.75
N VAL A 23 16.97 4.95 -3.99
CA VAL A 23 16.52 5.77 -2.86
C VAL A 23 16.11 4.74 -1.81
N GLU A 24 16.86 4.67 -0.71
CA GLU A 24 16.48 3.80 0.40
C GLU A 24 15.08 4.27 0.78
N PHE A 25 14.07 3.48 0.46
CA PHE A 25 12.69 3.83 0.70
C PHE A 25 12.32 3.25 2.06
N PRO A 26 11.72 4.07 2.97
CA PRO A 26 11.52 5.52 2.86
C PRO A 26 12.83 6.31 2.94
N TYR A 27 12.90 7.46 2.23
CA TYR A 27 14.10 8.34 2.16
C TYR A 27 14.82 8.40 3.50
N ASN A 28 16.07 7.95 3.50
CA ASN A 28 16.92 8.00 4.67
C ASN A 28 17.55 9.40 4.76
N PRO A 29 17.18 10.23 5.76
CA PRO A 29 17.78 11.54 5.94
C PRO A 29 19.22 11.47 6.48
N ASP A 30 19.70 10.30 6.91
CA ASP A 30 21.10 10.07 7.33
C ASP A 30 21.96 9.78 6.09
N ALA A 31 22.53 10.84 5.53
CA ALA A 31 23.27 10.80 4.29
C ALA A 31 24.69 10.23 4.46
N ASP A 32 25.32 10.45 5.62
CA ASP A 32 26.66 9.93 5.91
C ASP A 32 26.66 8.58 6.68
N ASN A 33 25.47 8.04 6.96
CA ASN A 33 25.22 6.73 7.58
C ASN A 33 25.91 6.59 8.96
N ASP A 34 25.89 7.65 9.76
CA ASP A 34 26.48 7.66 11.10
C ASP A 34 25.46 7.45 12.24
N ASP A 35 24.21 7.11 11.86
CA ASP A 35 23.03 6.97 12.71
C ASP A 35 22.59 8.27 13.42
N ILE A 36 23.12 9.44 13.02
CA ILE A 36 22.84 10.74 13.61
C ILE A 36 22.46 11.75 12.52
N ILE A 37 21.31 12.40 12.67
CA ILE A 37 20.95 13.53 11.78
C ILE A 37 21.72 14.78 12.22
N GLY A 38 22.85 15.02 11.55
CA GLY A 38 23.78 16.11 11.78
C GLY A 38 23.75 17.21 10.72
N VAL A 39 24.84 17.99 10.69
CA VAL A 39 24.97 19.12 9.75
C VAL A 39 25.19 18.63 8.31
N ASN A 40 25.88 17.50 8.14
CA ASN A 40 26.15 16.95 6.81
C ASN A 40 24.84 16.52 6.13
N ASP A 41 24.00 15.81 6.87
CA ASP A 41 22.65 15.37 6.47
C ASP A 41 21.75 16.54 6.12
N LEU A 42 21.76 17.58 6.95
CA LEU A 42 21.00 18.80 6.70
C LEU A 42 21.45 19.50 5.42
N LEU A 43 22.76 19.59 5.17
CA LEU A 43 23.29 20.21 3.96
C LEU A 43 22.89 19.42 2.70
N GLU A 44 22.82 18.10 2.79
CA GLU A 44 22.34 17.25 1.71
C GLU A 44 20.83 17.41 1.49
N LEU A 45 20.04 17.38 2.57
CA LEU A 45 18.60 17.64 2.51
C LEU A 45 18.27 19.02 1.91
N LEU A 46 19.07 20.04 2.22
CA LEU A 46 18.90 21.39 1.65
C LEU A 46 19.06 21.42 0.12
N SER A 47 19.79 20.47 -0.47
CA SER A 47 19.89 20.34 -1.93
C SER A 47 18.59 19.82 -2.57
N LEU A 48 17.80 19.08 -1.81
CA LEU A 48 16.48 18.55 -2.18
C LEU A 48 15.33 19.48 -1.76
N PHE A 49 15.60 20.39 -0.82
CA PHE A 49 14.60 21.27 -0.22
C PHE A 49 13.94 22.18 -1.26
N GLY A 50 12.61 22.10 -1.35
CA GLY A 50 11.82 22.83 -2.34
C GLY A 50 11.74 22.16 -3.72
N GLY A 51 12.42 21.02 -3.90
CA GLY A 51 12.18 20.12 -5.01
C GLY A 51 10.87 19.35 -4.85
N GLU A 52 10.30 18.93 -5.98
CA GLU A 52 9.19 17.99 -5.98
C GLU A 52 9.72 16.59 -5.64
N PHE A 53 9.03 15.88 -4.74
CA PHE A 53 9.33 14.47 -4.51
C PHE A 53 8.94 13.70 -5.78
N ALA A 54 9.93 13.19 -6.50
CA ALA A 54 9.72 12.43 -7.73
C ALA A 54 10.52 11.14 -7.65
N ASP A 55 9.88 10.07 -7.21
CA ASP A 55 10.35 8.71 -7.46
C ASP A 55 9.51 8.17 -8.63
N GLU A 56 10.17 7.68 -9.68
CA GLU A 56 9.52 7.20 -10.91
C GLU A 56 8.52 6.06 -10.67
N SER A 57 8.55 5.47 -9.47
CA SER A 57 7.72 4.33 -9.09
C SER A 57 6.72 4.62 -7.95
N LEU A 58 6.74 5.81 -7.33
CA LEU A 58 5.83 6.19 -6.23
C LEU A 58 4.97 7.39 -6.60
N TYR A 59 3.66 7.25 -6.43
CA TYR A 59 2.71 8.32 -6.67
C TYR A 59 1.80 8.50 -5.46
N MET A 60 1.52 9.75 -5.12
CA MET A 60 0.56 10.12 -4.08
C MET A 60 -0.64 10.81 -4.72
N ASN A 61 -1.81 10.67 -4.12
CA ASN A 61 -2.97 11.41 -4.57
C ASN A 61 -2.87 12.90 -4.16
N ASP A 62 -3.69 13.76 -4.76
CA ASP A 62 -3.69 15.21 -4.50
C ASP A 62 -3.88 15.59 -3.01
N SER A 63 -4.46 14.69 -2.22
CA SER A 63 -4.72 14.90 -0.79
C SER A 63 -3.63 14.34 0.13
N ASN A 64 -2.61 13.69 -0.41
CA ASN A 64 -1.56 12.96 0.31
C ASN A 64 -2.11 11.92 1.31
N THR A 65 -3.29 11.36 1.03
CA THR A 65 -3.97 10.36 1.87
C THR A 65 -3.87 8.95 1.32
N ALA A 66 -3.41 8.80 0.07
CA ALA A 66 -3.19 7.52 -0.57
C ALA A 66 -1.87 7.59 -1.35
N ALA A 67 -1.18 6.47 -1.45
CA ALA A 67 -0.03 6.33 -2.32
C ALA A 67 0.00 4.94 -2.97
N VAL A 68 0.52 4.89 -4.19
CA VAL A 68 0.77 3.66 -4.93
C VAL A 68 2.24 3.56 -5.30
N TYR A 69 2.80 2.35 -5.18
CA TYR A 69 4.19 2.04 -5.47
C TYR A 69 4.28 0.85 -6.42
N HIS A 70 5.02 0.99 -7.51
CA HIS A 70 5.28 -0.10 -8.45
C HIS A 70 6.53 -0.87 -8.06
N ILE A 71 6.38 -2.17 -7.82
CA ILE A 71 7.54 -3.06 -7.65
C ILE A 71 8.03 -3.47 -9.03
N GLU A 72 9.26 -3.09 -9.35
CA GLU A 72 9.89 -3.43 -10.62
C GLU A 72 9.90 -4.95 -10.85
N GLY A 73 9.57 -5.35 -12.08
CA GLY A 73 9.59 -6.74 -12.53
C GLY A 73 8.21 -7.35 -12.74
N ALA A 74 8.20 -8.67 -12.85
CA ALA A 74 7.02 -9.47 -13.15
C ALA A 74 6.87 -10.51 -12.04
N TRP A 75 5.71 -10.49 -11.38
CA TRP A 75 5.50 -11.31 -10.19
C TRP A 75 4.18 -12.07 -10.30
N ASN A 76 4.19 -13.33 -9.87
CA ASN A 76 2.96 -14.07 -9.65
C ASN A 76 2.18 -13.50 -8.46
N TYR A 77 0.90 -13.86 -8.33
CA TYR A 77 -0.01 -13.23 -7.36
C TYR A 77 0.52 -13.26 -5.92
N GLY A 78 0.92 -14.44 -5.43
CA GLY A 78 1.41 -14.59 -4.06
C GLY A 78 2.76 -13.90 -3.81
N MET A 79 3.62 -13.84 -4.83
CA MET A 79 4.88 -13.07 -4.74
C MET A 79 4.62 -11.58 -4.71
N CYS A 80 3.64 -11.08 -5.47
CA CYS A 80 3.25 -9.68 -5.43
C CYS A 80 2.70 -9.30 -4.04
N GLU A 81 1.79 -10.11 -3.50
CA GLU A 81 1.26 -9.92 -2.14
C GLU A 81 2.37 -9.91 -1.09
N ALA A 82 3.31 -10.86 -1.15
CA ALA A 82 4.45 -10.93 -0.24
C ALA A 82 5.34 -9.69 -0.35
N LYS A 83 5.65 -9.25 -1.58
CA LYS A 83 6.48 -8.06 -1.83
C LYS A 83 5.84 -6.79 -1.28
N CYS A 84 4.52 -6.63 -1.41
CA CYS A 84 3.84 -5.51 -0.78
C CYS A 84 3.95 -5.55 0.75
N HIS A 85 3.82 -6.73 1.38
CA HIS A 85 4.01 -6.85 2.83
C HIS A 85 5.45 -6.63 3.29
N GLU A 86 6.44 -6.90 2.43
CA GLU A 86 7.87 -6.65 2.69
C GLU A 86 8.23 -5.16 2.65
N LEU A 87 7.37 -4.29 2.08
CA LEU A 87 7.63 -2.86 2.05
C LEU A 87 7.66 -2.25 3.47
N PRO A 88 8.46 -1.19 3.67
CA PRO A 88 8.59 -0.53 4.96
C PRO A 88 7.25 -0.15 5.58
N SER A 89 7.16 -0.19 6.91
CA SER A 89 5.96 0.00 7.74
C SER A 89 4.99 -1.18 7.82
N GLY A 90 5.06 -2.17 6.91
CA GLY A 90 4.14 -3.31 6.89
C GLY A 90 2.67 -2.93 6.69
N LYS A 91 2.39 -1.70 6.22
CA LYS A 91 1.05 -1.17 5.95
C LYS A 91 0.68 -1.20 4.47
N TRP A 92 1.63 -1.56 3.61
CA TRP A 92 1.41 -1.70 2.19
C TRP A 92 0.68 -3.00 1.90
N ARG A 93 -0.23 -2.94 0.95
CA ARG A 93 -0.96 -4.09 0.44
C ARG A 93 -1.03 -4.00 -1.07
N MET A 94 -1.38 -5.08 -1.73
CA MET A 94 -1.56 -5.07 -3.18
C MET A 94 -2.72 -4.13 -3.57
N LEU A 95 -2.61 -3.51 -4.75
CA LEU A 95 -3.54 -2.51 -5.27
C LEU A 95 -4.98 -3.03 -5.31
N ASP A 96 -5.93 -2.28 -4.78
CA ASP A 96 -7.36 -2.57 -4.92
C ASP A 96 -7.98 -1.79 -6.10
N PHE A 97 -9.17 -2.18 -6.53
CA PHE A 97 -9.84 -1.53 -7.66
C PHE A 97 -10.19 -0.06 -7.39
N LYS A 98 -10.49 0.28 -6.13
CA LYS A 98 -10.90 1.64 -5.76
C LYS A 98 -9.71 2.59 -5.86
N THR A 99 -8.56 2.20 -5.32
CA THR A 99 -7.32 2.95 -5.43
C THR A 99 -6.85 3.01 -6.88
N TRP A 100 -6.96 1.92 -7.64
CA TRP A 100 -6.68 1.96 -9.07
C TRP A 100 -7.50 3.06 -9.77
N ALA A 101 -8.78 3.23 -9.44
CA ALA A 101 -9.61 4.27 -10.06
C ALA A 101 -9.09 5.69 -9.76
N GLU A 102 -8.45 5.90 -8.62
CA GLU A 102 -7.79 7.17 -8.27
C GLU A 102 -6.46 7.33 -9.04
N PHE A 103 -5.67 6.26 -9.17
CA PHE A 103 -4.32 6.26 -9.75
C PHE A 103 -4.22 5.69 -11.18
N HIS A 104 -5.33 5.64 -11.91
CA HIS A 104 -5.43 4.91 -13.18
C HIS A 104 -4.44 5.36 -14.27
N ASN A 105 -3.96 6.60 -14.24
CA ASN A 105 -2.98 7.11 -15.21
C ASN A 105 -1.55 6.77 -14.79
N GLU A 106 -1.28 6.82 -13.49
CA GLU A 106 0.00 6.52 -12.87
C GLU A 106 0.29 5.02 -12.99
N VAL A 107 -0.71 4.18 -12.67
CA VAL A 107 -0.62 2.72 -12.85
C VAL A 107 -0.41 2.36 -14.33
N GLU A 108 -1.03 3.10 -15.26
CA GLU A 108 -0.75 2.92 -16.70
C GLU A 108 0.72 3.20 -17.04
N ALA A 109 1.27 4.31 -16.53
CA ALA A 109 2.67 4.67 -16.74
C ALA A 109 3.65 3.65 -16.13
N MET A 110 3.26 3.00 -15.03
CA MET A 110 4.05 1.96 -14.35
C MET A 110 4.07 0.63 -15.10
N THR A 111 3.01 0.29 -15.84
CA THR A 111 2.97 -0.98 -16.58
C THR A 111 3.99 -1.00 -17.72
N THR A 112 4.76 -2.09 -17.82
CA THR A 112 5.86 -2.19 -18.78
C THR A 112 5.40 -2.74 -20.12
N VAL A 113 6.18 -2.45 -21.17
CA VAL A 113 5.95 -3.01 -22.51
C VAL A 113 6.08 -4.53 -22.45
N GLY A 114 4.96 -5.24 -22.53
CA GLY A 114 4.87 -6.70 -22.47
C GLY A 114 4.14 -7.23 -21.23
N ILE A 115 3.93 -6.40 -20.21
CA ILE A 115 3.15 -6.73 -19.00
C ILE A 115 2.13 -5.60 -18.78
N PHE A 116 1.00 -5.74 -19.45
CA PHE A 116 -0.04 -4.70 -19.53
C PHE A 116 -1.12 -4.84 -18.45
N GLU A 117 -0.92 -5.73 -17.49
CA GLU A 117 -1.90 -6.09 -16.48
C GLU A 117 -1.25 -6.01 -15.09
N ALA A 118 -1.94 -5.38 -14.15
CA ALA A 118 -1.55 -5.32 -12.75
C ALA A 118 -2.45 -6.22 -11.90
N TRP A 119 -1.87 -6.88 -10.89
CA TRP A 119 -2.66 -7.65 -9.93
C TRP A 119 -3.56 -6.74 -9.09
N LEU A 120 -4.78 -7.22 -8.81
CA LEU A 120 -5.67 -6.60 -7.84
C LEU A 120 -5.79 -7.44 -6.57
N ALA A 121 -5.75 -6.77 -5.41
CA ALA A 121 -6.15 -7.28 -4.12
C ALA A 121 -7.67 -7.44 -4.07
N ASP A 122 -8.16 -8.45 -4.77
CA ASP A 122 -9.49 -9.00 -4.54
C ASP A 122 -9.34 -10.45 -4.09
N GLU A 123 -10.34 -10.95 -3.36
CA GLU A 123 -10.39 -12.35 -2.96
C GLU A 123 -10.30 -13.21 -4.23
N PRO A 124 -9.38 -14.20 -4.29
CA PRO A 124 -9.20 -15.01 -5.48
C PRO A 124 -10.54 -15.63 -5.88
N LEU A 125 -11.04 -15.22 -7.05
CA LEU A 125 -12.35 -15.64 -7.51
C LEU A 125 -12.28 -17.10 -7.95
N SER A 126 -13.12 -17.94 -7.36
CA SER A 126 -13.42 -19.28 -7.85
C SER A 126 -14.24 -19.15 -9.14
N PHE A 127 -13.58 -18.97 -10.29
CA PHE A 127 -14.26 -19.00 -11.59
C PHE A 127 -14.35 -20.41 -12.16
N GLY A 128 -15.58 -20.81 -12.51
CA GLY A 128 -15.91 -22.08 -13.17
C GLY A 128 -15.47 -22.20 -14.64
N TYR A 129 -14.30 -21.65 -15.02
CA TYR A 129 -13.73 -21.84 -16.36
C TYR A 129 -12.94 -23.16 -16.43
N SER A 130 -13.66 -24.28 -16.53
CA SER A 130 -13.20 -25.60 -16.99
C SER A 130 -11.94 -26.24 -16.36
N SER A 131 -11.32 -25.66 -15.33
CA SER A 131 -10.20 -26.25 -14.62
C SER A 131 -10.24 -25.83 -13.16
N ASN A 132 -9.87 -26.74 -12.27
CA ASN A 132 -9.94 -26.62 -10.81
C ASN A 132 -8.91 -25.63 -10.23
N ASN A 133 -8.63 -24.52 -10.92
CA ASN A 133 -7.57 -23.59 -10.58
C ASN A 133 -8.16 -22.29 -10.05
N LEU A 134 -7.66 -21.84 -8.90
CA LEU A 134 -7.93 -20.49 -8.40
C LEU A 134 -7.37 -19.46 -9.40
N ALA A 135 -8.11 -18.36 -9.58
CA ALA A 135 -7.71 -17.26 -10.44
C ALA A 135 -7.60 -15.97 -9.63
N GLY A 136 -6.59 -15.16 -9.95
CA GLY A 136 -6.45 -13.80 -9.44
C GLY A 136 -7.11 -12.80 -10.39
N MET A 137 -7.60 -11.70 -9.85
CA MET A 137 -8.08 -10.59 -10.66
C MET A 137 -6.92 -9.70 -11.11
N VAL A 138 -6.95 -9.30 -12.37
CA VAL A 138 -6.05 -8.29 -12.91
C VAL A 138 -6.83 -7.14 -13.50
N ILE A 139 -6.18 -5.99 -13.57
CA ILE A 139 -6.65 -4.83 -14.30
C ILE A 139 -5.67 -4.44 -15.41
N GLY A 140 -6.19 -4.19 -16.60
CA GLY A 140 -5.40 -3.70 -17.72
C GLY A 140 -4.96 -2.26 -17.48
N GLY A 141 -3.65 -2.05 -17.58
CA GLY A 141 -2.99 -0.75 -17.42
C GLY A 141 -2.64 -0.06 -18.74
N ASP A 142 -2.62 -0.75 -19.89
CA ASP A 142 -2.23 -0.10 -21.16
C ASP A 142 -3.40 0.59 -21.89
N ASN A 143 -3.08 1.44 -22.87
CA ASN A 143 -4.08 2.14 -23.69
C ASN A 143 -5.12 1.22 -24.39
N SER A 144 -4.82 -0.05 -24.63
CA SER A 144 -5.72 -0.98 -25.34
C SER A 144 -6.64 -1.76 -24.40
N TYR A 145 -6.25 -1.92 -23.14
CA TYR A 145 -6.91 -2.71 -22.11
C TYR A 145 -7.20 -1.89 -20.84
N LYS A 146 -7.06 -0.56 -20.89
CA LYS A 146 -7.23 0.33 -19.74
C LYS A 146 -8.55 0.09 -19.01
N GLY A 147 -8.45 -0.29 -17.74
CA GLY A 147 -9.60 -0.54 -16.88
C GLY A 147 -10.36 -1.83 -17.18
N ARG A 148 -9.86 -2.68 -18.07
CA ARG A 148 -10.42 -4.01 -18.32
C ARG A 148 -10.08 -4.92 -17.15
N LEU A 149 -11.10 -5.57 -16.59
CA LEU A 149 -10.93 -6.61 -15.58
C LEU A 149 -10.89 -7.98 -16.26
N ASP A 150 -9.89 -8.78 -15.92
CA ASP A 150 -9.76 -10.16 -16.36
C ASP A 150 -9.38 -11.07 -15.18
N ALA A 151 -9.67 -12.37 -15.32
CA ALA A 151 -9.20 -13.40 -14.40
C ALA A 151 -7.98 -14.10 -15.01
N ARG A 152 -6.89 -14.20 -14.24
CA ARG A 152 -5.61 -14.80 -14.64
C ARG A 152 -5.20 -15.93 -13.71
N SER A 153 -4.35 -16.84 -14.19
CA SER A 153 -3.83 -17.89 -13.32
C SER A 153 -2.96 -17.26 -12.25
N LEU A 154 -3.07 -17.71 -10.99
CA LEU A 154 -2.24 -17.17 -9.89
C LEU A 154 -0.74 -17.33 -10.13
N GLY A 155 -0.33 -18.24 -11.03
CA GLY A 155 1.07 -18.44 -11.44
C GLY A 155 1.52 -17.58 -12.63
N ASP A 156 0.64 -16.77 -13.23
CA ASP A 156 1.02 -15.87 -14.32
C ASP A 156 1.86 -14.71 -13.77
N ASP A 157 2.87 -14.25 -14.51
CA ASP A 157 3.61 -13.06 -14.12
C ASP A 157 2.86 -11.80 -14.60
N LYS A 158 2.66 -10.84 -13.68
CA LYS A 158 1.97 -9.56 -13.91
C LYS A 158 2.70 -8.42 -13.20
N SER A 159 2.30 -7.18 -13.50
CA SER A 159 2.81 -6.01 -12.80
C SER A 159 2.29 -6.01 -11.36
N CYS A 160 3.14 -5.60 -10.43
CA CYS A 160 2.83 -5.57 -9.02
C CYS A 160 2.81 -4.13 -8.52
N VAL A 161 1.64 -3.65 -8.16
CA VAL A 161 1.45 -2.33 -7.57
C VAL A 161 0.96 -2.52 -6.16
N CYS A 162 1.63 -1.86 -5.22
CA CYS A 162 1.24 -1.79 -3.82
C CYS A 162 0.58 -0.46 -3.55
N GLU A 163 -0.39 -0.44 -2.66
CA GLU A 163 -1.04 0.74 -2.16
C GLU A 163 -0.85 0.88 -0.65
N THR A 164 -0.94 2.11 -0.18
CA THR A 164 -1.10 2.45 1.23
C THR A 164 -2.06 3.63 1.36
N HIS A 165 -2.74 3.69 2.49
CA HIS A 165 -3.64 4.79 2.84
C HIS A 165 -3.23 5.40 4.18
N GLU A 166 -3.39 6.71 4.31
CA GLU A 166 -3.38 7.39 5.60
C GLU A 166 -4.41 6.68 6.50
N ARG A 167 -4.02 6.40 7.75
CA ARG A 167 -4.99 5.89 8.73
C ARG A 167 -6.14 6.89 8.84
N PRO A 168 -7.40 6.44 8.90
CA PRO A 168 -8.51 7.34 9.16
C PRO A 168 -8.18 8.18 10.39
N LYS A 169 -8.25 9.51 10.29
CA LYS A 169 -7.90 10.39 11.41
C LYS A 169 -8.75 10.10 12.65
N VAL A 170 -9.93 9.52 12.45
CA VAL A 170 -10.88 9.16 13.50
C VAL A 170 -11.28 7.70 13.39
N GLU A 171 -11.22 6.97 14.50
CA GLU A 171 -11.80 5.64 14.64
C GLU A 171 -13.19 5.73 15.26
N TYR A 172 -14.07 4.81 14.91
CA TYR A 172 -15.41 4.68 15.51
C TYR A 172 -15.57 3.32 16.17
N SER A 173 -16.26 3.31 17.29
CA SER A 173 -16.64 2.11 18.02
C SER A 173 -18.00 2.33 18.65
N TYR A 174 -18.68 1.25 19.07
CA TYR A 174 -19.91 1.35 19.83
C TYR A 174 -19.92 0.35 20.97
N CYS A 175 -20.68 0.67 22.00
CA CYS A 175 -21.10 -0.24 23.05
C CYS A 175 -22.57 -0.58 22.82
N GLU A 176 -22.93 -1.86 22.92
CA GLU A 176 -24.33 -2.32 22.85
C GLU A 176 -24.63 -3.31 23.98
N GLY A 177 -25.83 -3.22 24.54
CA GLY A 177 -26.28 -4.14 25.59
C GLY A 177 -27.29 -3.51 26.55
N SER A 178 -27.59 -4.23 27.64
CA SER A 178 -28.47 -3.76 28.72
C SER A 178 -27.71 -3.07 29.87
N ASP A 179 -26.39 -3.26 29.93
CA ASP A 179 -25.49 -2.57 30.86
C ASP A 179 -24.31 -2.02 30.06
N ILE A 180 -24.50 -0.82 29.50
CA ILE A 180 -23.49 -0.21 28.64
C ILE A 180 -22.36 0.44 29.43
N GLN A 181 -22.55 0.64 30.75
CA GLN A 181 -21.70 1.51 31.55
C GLN A 181 -20.28 0.96 31.62
N GLY A 182 -20.11 -0.34 31.86
CA GLY A 182 -18.78 -0.96 31.90
C GLY A 182 -18.01 -0.86 30.57
N CYS A 183 -18.71 -0.99 29.44
CA CYS A 183 -18.10 -0.80 28.12
C CYS A 183 -17.76 0.68 27.87
N ALA A 184 -18.66 1.59 28.24
CA ALA A 184 -18.46 3.03 28.08
C ALA A 184 -17.28 3.55 28.90
N ASP A 185 -17.16 3.11 30.16
CA ASP A 185 -16.06 3.50 31.06
C ASP A 185 -14.72 3.01 30.52
N SER A 186 -14.64 1.73 30.09
CA SER A 186 -13.43 1.18 29.44
C SER A 186 -13.07 1.95 28.17
N LYS A 187 -14.05 2.34 27.36
CA LYS A 187 -13.81 3.15 26.16
C LYS A 187 -13.28 4.54 26.52
N ILE A 188 -13.82 5.19 27.55
CA ILE A 188 -13.33 6.51 28.00
C ILE A 188 -11.89 6.40 28.54
N GLU A 189 -11.58 5.35 29.30
CA GLU A 189 -10.22 5.07 29.77
C GLU A 189 -9.24 4.85 28.61
N ASP A 190 -9.69 4.20 27.53
CA ASP A 190 -8.94 3.98 26.29
C ASP A 190 -8.90 5.22 25.36
N GLY A 191 -9.33 6.39 25.85
CA GLY A 191 -9.26 7.66 25.13
C GLY A 191 -10.39 7.90 24.12
N TRP A 192 -11.49 7.15 24.19
CA TRP A 192 -12.65 7.34 23.33
C TRP A 192 -13.63 8.39 23.88
N TYR A 193 -14.18 9.19 22.96
CA TYR A 193 -15.15 10.24 23.24
C TYR A 193 -16.55 9.78 22.81
N PRO A 194 -17.57 9.90 23.67
CA PRO A 194 -18.94 9.55 23.31
C PRO A 194 -19.48 10.47 22.21
N LEU A 195 -20.10 9.87 21.20
CA LEU A 195 -20.69 10.56 20.07
C LEU A 195 -22.21 10.59 20.23
N GLY A 196 -22.73 11.74 20.69
CA GLY A 196 -24.15 11.89 21.04
C GLY A 196 -24.53 11.21 22.35
N GLY A 197 -25.83 11.06 22.59
CA GLY A 197 -26.38 10.37 23.76
C GLY A 197 -26.76 8.92 23.48
N ILE A 198 -27.07 8.17 24.54
CA ILE A 198 -27.49 6.77 24.46
C ILE A 198 -28.77 6.67 23.66
N SER A 199 -28.74 5.85 22.61
CA SER A 199 -29.92 5.48 21.83
C SER A 199 -30.51 4.20 22.38
N SER A 200 -31.82 4.19 22.63
CA SER A 200 -32.56 2.98 22.99
C SER A 200 -33.51 2.62 21.85
N ALA A 201 -33.35 1.42 21.32
CA ALA A 201 -34.31 0.83 20.40
C ALA A 201 -35.09 -0.25 21.16
N ALA A 202 -36.41 -0.13 21.18
CA ALA A 202 -37.27 -1.24 21.54
C ALA A 202 -37.29 -2.20 20.34
N ASP A 203 -36.38 -3.18 20.35
CA ASP A 203 -36.48 -4.25 19.37
C ASP A 203 -37.77 -5.03 19.63
N ASN A 204 -38.58 -5.26 18.59
CA ASN A 204 -39.74 -6.15 18.64
C ASN A 204 -39.35 -7.64 18.86
N CYS A 205 -38.09 -7.90 19.23
CA CYS A 205 -37.54 -9.18 19.63
C CYS A 205 -37.78 -9.43 21.13
N VAL A 206 -37.86 -10.71 21.53
CA VAL A 206 -37.99 -11.19 22.93
C VAL A 206 -36.78 -10.80 23.82
N CYS A 207 -35.82 -10.03 23.31
CA CYS A 207 -34.52 -9.76 23.92
C CYS A 207 -34.42 -8.41 24.66
N GLY A 208 -35.51 -7.65 24.81
CA GLY A 208 -35.56 -6.41 25.61
C GLY A 208 -35.08 -5.17 24.86
N THR A 209 -35.09 -4.02 25.54
CA THR A 209 -34.56 -2.75 25.01
C THR A 209 -33.04 -2.85 24.91
N GLN A 210 -32.49 -2.66 23.70
CA GLN A 210 -31.04 -2.55 23.52
C GLN A 210 -30.63 -1.09 23.57
N GLU A 211 -29.69 -0.77 24.45
CA GLU A 211 -29.04 0.53 24.51
C GLU A 211 -27.76 0.49 23.69
N LYS A 212 -27.55 1.53 22.86
CA LYS A 212 -26.36 1.71 22.04
C LYS A 212 -25.79 3.09 22.24
N GLN A 213 -24.49 3.16 22.50
CA GLN A 213 -23.70 4.40 22.55
C GLN A 213 -22.55 4.30 21.55
N ALA A 214 -22.50 5.25 20.63
CA ALA A 214 -21.38 5.39 19.70
C ALA A 214 -20.24 6.19 20.35
N PHE A 215 -19.02 5.90 19.92
CA PHE A 215 -17.78 6.54 20.37
C PHE A 215 -16.88 6.85 19.18
N TRP A 216 -16.03 7.85 19.34
CA TRP A 216 -14.97 8.17 18.40
C TRP A 216 -13.68 8.53 19.12
N ARG A 217 -12.52 8.34 18.49
CA ARG A 217 -11.23 8.88 18.96
C ARG A 217 -10.32 9.20 17.79
N TRP A 218 -9.26 9.96 18.03
CA TRP A 218 -8.18 10.07 17.06
C TRP A 218 -7.49 8.72 16.89
N ALA A 219 -7.25 8.30 15.64
CA ALA A 219 -6.48 7.10 15.39
C ALA A 219 -4.99 7.34 15.73
N GLU A 220 -4.41 6.40 16.46
CA GLU A 220 -2.96 6.36 16.76
C GLU A 220 -2.19 5.53 15.70
#